data_AF-A0A2G2MJE1-F1
#
_entry.id   AF-A0A2G2MJE1-F1
#
_cell.length_a   1.000
_cell.length_b   1.000
_cell.length_c   1.000
_cell.angle_alpha   90.00
_cell.angle_beta   90.00
_cell.angle_gamma   90.00
#
_symmetry.space_group_name_H-M   'P 1'
#
loop_
_entity.id
_entity.type
_entity.pdbx_description
1 polymer ?
#
loop_
_entity_poly.entity_id
_entity_poly.type
_entity_poly.pdbx_seq_one_letter_code
_entity_poly.pdbx_strand_id
1 'polypeptide(L)'
;MNIIEQMLSKYEIESEDELINALKEVYQEIALLGLYRGGFFQKAAFYGGTALRIIHGLDRFSEDMDFSLLKKDPTFDIETKI
;
A
#
# COMPACT_ATOMS: atom_id res chain seq x y z
N MET A 1 1.69 -21.17 -12.67
CA MET A 1 1.00 -20.08 -11.94
C MET A 1 2.04 -19.02 -11.61
N ASN A 2 1.83 -17.78 -12.05
CA ASN A 2 2.72 -16.67 -11.73
C ASN A 2 2.42 -16.12 -10.32
N ILE A 3 3.26 -15.23 -9.79
CA ILE A 3 3.09 -14.70 -8.43
C ILE A 3 1.82 -13.86 -8.28
N ILE A 4 1.41 -13.12 -9.31
CA ILE A 4 0.20 -12.29 -9.30
C ILE A 4 -1.03 -13.19 -9.24
N GLU A 5 -1.09 -14.25 -10.04
CA GLU A 5 -2.16 -15.26 -9.99
C GLU A 5 -2.27 -15.91 -8.59
N GLN A 6 -1.13 -16.20 -7.96
CA GLN A 6 -1.11 -16.72 -6.60
C GLN A 6 -1.63 -15.69 -5.57
N MET A 7 -1.27 -14.41 -5.70
CA MET A 7 -1.76 -13.36 -4.80
C MET A 7 -3.26 -13.10 -4.98
N LEU A 8 -3.75 -13.11 -6.23
CA LEU A 8 -5.17 -12.97 -6.57
C LEU A 8 -6.03 -14.13 -6.04
N SER A 9 -5.45 -15.33 -5.84
CA SER A 9 -6.19 -16.49 -5.31
C SER A 9 -6.75 -16.31 -3.89
N LYS A 10 -6.36 -15.23 -3.19
CA LYS A 10 -6.89 -14.87 -1.87
C LYS A 10 -8.25 -14.16 -1.91
N TYR A 11 -8.69 -13.71 -3.09
CA TYR A 11 -9.89 -12.91 -3.26
C TYR A 11 -11.01 -13.74 -3.89
N GLU A 12 -12.22 -13.56 -3.39
CA GLU A 12 -13.43 -13.97 -4.11
C GLU A 12 -13.74 -12.88 -5.14
N ILE A 13 -13.85 -13.27 -6.41
CA ILE A 13 -14.01 -12.36 -7.53
C ILE A 13 -15.26 -12.80 -8.29
N GLU A 14 -16.33 -12.04 -8.13
CA GLU A 14 -17.64 -12.28 -8.75
C GLU A 14 -17.94 -11.25 -9.85
N SER A 15 -17.17 -10.15 -9.90
CA SER A 15 -17.33 -9.07 -10.89
C SER A 15 -16.01 -8.53 -11.43
N GLU A 16 -16.09 -7.79 -12.54
CA GLU A 16 -14.94 -7.09 -13.13
C GLU A 16 -14.39 -6.00 -12.19
N ASP A 17 -15.26 -5.29 -11.47
CA ASP A 17 -14.85 -4.26 -10.50
C ASP A 17 -14.09 -4.88 -9.32
N GLU A 18 -14.50 -6.05 -8.83
CA GLU A 18 -13.78 -6.79 -7.81
C GLU A 18 -12.42 -7.29 -8.31
N LEU A 19 -12.34 -7.75 -9.56
CA LEU A 19 -11.06 -8.13 -10.16
C LEU A 19 -10.10 -6.94 -10.23
N ILE A 20 -10.59 -5.77 -10.65
CA ILE A 20 -9.80 -4.54 -10.71
C ILE A 20 -9.31 -4.15 -9.30
N ASN A 21 -10.19 -4.19 -8.30
CA ASN A 21 -9.81 -3.85 -6.92
C ASN A 21 -8.81 -4.86 -6.33
N ALA A 22 -8.99 -6.16 -6.57
CA ALA A 22 -8.04 -7.19 -6.16
C ALA A 22 -6.66 -6.99 -6.82
N LEU A 23 -6.62 -6.65 -8.12
CA LEU A 23 -5.38 -6.31 -8.82
C LEU A 23 -4.71 -5.08 -8.22
N LYS A 24 -5.47 -4.02 -7.91
CA LYS A 24 -4.94 -2.81 -7.24
C LYS A 24 -4.34 -3.17 -5.88
N GLU A 25 -5.02 -3.98 -5.08
CA GLU A 25 -4.54 -4.41 -3.76
C GLU A 25 -3.26 -5.25 -3.87
N VAL A 26 -3.17 -6.17 -4.85
CA VAL A 26 -1.94 -6.90 -5.16
C VAL A 26 -0.78 -5.96 -5.51
N TYR A 27 -1.02 -4.92 -6.30
CA TYR A 27 0.02 -3.93 -6.61
C TYR A 27 0.41 -3.09 -5.38
N GLN A 28 -0.53 -2.75 -4.50
CA GLN A 28 -0.23 -2.10 -3.21
C GLN A 28 0.64 -3.01 -2.33
N GLU A 29 0.34 -4.30 -2.21
CA GLU A 29 1.17 -5.28 -1.46
C GLU A 29 2.60 -5.35 -2.03
N ILE A 30 2.76 -5.39 -3.36
CA ILE A 30 4.07 -5.39 -4.03
C ILE A 30 4.81 -4.07 -3.77
N ALA A 31 4.13 -2.93 -3.84
CA ALA A 31 4.72 -1.62 -3.55
C ALA A 31 5.20 -1.54 -2.09
N LEU A 32 4.40 -1.99 -1.13
CA LEU A 32 4.76 -2.05 0.28
C LEU A 32 5.98 -2.94 0.52
N LEU A 33 6.08 -4.09 -0.16
CA LEU A 33 7.26 -4.95 -0.11
C LEU A 33 8.51 -4.23 -0.65
N GLY A 34 8.38 -3.48 -1.74
CA GLY A 34 9.46 -2.66 -2.30
C GLY A 34 9.93 -1.58 -1.33
N LEU A 35 9.00 -0.83 -0.73
CA LEU A 35 9.28 0.19 0.28
C LEU A 35 9.97 -0.41 1.50
N TYR A 36 9.51 -1.57 1.97
CA TYR A 36 10.15 -2.29 3.07
C TYR A 36 11.58 -2.68 2.75
N ARG A 37 11.82 -3.30 1.58
CA ARG A 37 13.17 -3.68 1.14
C ARG A 37 14.10 -2.48 0.95
N GLY A 38 13.55 -1.34 0.55
CA GLY A 38 14.28 -0.07 0.43
C GLY A 38 14.55 0.64 1.76
N GLY A 39 14.09 0.10 2.90
CA GLY A 39 14.28 0.71 4.21
C GLY A 39 13.41 1.95 4.46
N PHE A 40 12.39 2.19 3.65
CA PHE A 40 11.51 3.37 3.75
C PHE A 40 10.84 3.48 5.12
N PHE A 41 10.45 2.36 5.71
CA PHE A 41 9.80 2.30 7.03
C PHE A 41 10.72 2.66 8.21
N GLN A 42 12.02 2.87 7.98
CA GLN A 42 12.90 3.48 8.97
C GLN A 42 12.66 5.00 9.12
N LYS A 43 11.92 5.62 8.18
CA LYS A 43 11.66 7.06 8.12
C LYS A 43 10.18 7.40 8.22
N ALA A 44 9.31 6.51 7.74
CA ALA A 44 7.86 6.75 7.69
C ALA A 44 7.05 5.58 8.26
N ALA A 45 5.90 5.87 8.84
CA ALA A 45 4.89 4.91 9.25
C ALA A 45 3.78 4.85 8.20
N PHE A 46 3.35 3.63 7.84
CA PHE A 46 2.16 3.39 7.04
C PHE A 46 0.91 3.50 7.90
N TYR A 47 -0.09 4.25 7.45
CA TYR A 47 -1.35 4.43 8.16
C TYR A 47 -2.50 4.65 7.15
N GLY A 48 -3.69 5.00 7.65
CA GLY A 48 -4.83 5.33 6.81
C GLY A 48 -5.69 4.12 6.39
N GLY A 49 -6.54 4.34 5.39
CA GLY A 49 -7.57 3.36 4.98
C GLY A 49 -6.97 2.07 4.44
N THR A 50 -5.90 2.16 3.67
CA THR A 50 -5.26 1.00 3.04
C THR A 50 -4.47 0.18 4.06
N ALA A 51 -3.91 0.80 5.10
CA ALA A 51 -3.32 0.07 6.22
C ALA A 51 -4.40 -0.73 6.98
N LEU A 52 -5.57 -0.13 7.22
CA LEU A 52 -6.71 -0.84 7.82
C LEU A 52 -7.21 -1.97 6.93
N ARG A 53 -7.25 -1.79 5.61
CA ARG A 53 -7.62 -2.83 4.64
C ARG A 53 -6.65 -4.02 4.69
N ILE A 54 -5.37 -3.78 4.40
CA ILE A 54 -4.38 -4.84 4.19
C ILE A 54 -3.99 -5.53 5.51
N ILE A 55 -3.83 -4.78 6.61
CA ILE A 55 -3.30 -5.32 7.87
C ILE A 55 -4.42 -5.76 8.81
N HIS A 56 -5.53 -5.04 8.82
CA HIS A 56 -6.63 -5.24 9.78
C HIS A 56 -7.91 -5.81 9.15
N GLY A 57 -7.92 -6.07 7.84
CA GLY A 57 -9.05 -6.71 7.16
C GLY A 57 -10.30 -5.82 7.05
N LEU A 58 -10.13 -4.50 6.91
CA LEU A 58 -11.27 -3.60 6.72
C LEU A 58 -12.09 -4.01 5.47
N ASP A 59 -13.41 -4.09 5.64
CA ASP A 59 -14.33 -4.57 4.60
C ASP A 59 -14.74 -3.47 3.60
N ARG A 60 -13.73 -2.83 3.00
CA ARG A 60 -13.88 -1.95 1.83
C ARG A 60 -12.55 -1.79 1.11
N PHE A 61 -12.61 -1.56 -0.19
CA PHE A 61 -11.43 -1.13 -0.95
C PHE A 61 -10.93 0.26 -0.47
N SER A 62 -9.64 0.49 -0.61
CA SER A 62 -8.97 1.76 -0.33
C SER A 62 -7.82 1.94 -1.32
N GLU A 63 -7.81 3.08 -2.02
CA GLU A 63 -6.88 3.31 -3.13
C GLU A 63 -5.57 3.97 -2.68
N ASP A 64 -5.66 4.93 -1.75
CA ASP A 64 -4.54 5.76 -1.34
C ASP A 64 -3.63 5.05 -0.33
N MET A 65 -2.31 5.21 -0.47
CA MET A 65 -1.35 4.77 0.55
C MET A 65 -0.83 5.96 1.34
N ASP A 66 -1.26 6.07 2.59
CA ASP A 66 -0.89 7.19 3.45
C ASP A 66 0.35 6.87 4.30
N PHE A 67 1.31 7.80 4.32
CA PHE A 67 2.51 7.69 5.13
C PHE A 67 2.76 8.96 5.94
N SER A 68 3.19 8.78 7.18
CA SER A 68 3.59 9.89 8.06
C SER A 68 5.05 9.72 8.46
N LEU A 69 5.81 10.81 8.56
CA LEU A 69 7.20 10.74 9.02
C LEU A 69 7.26 10.35 10.49
N LEU A 70 8.16 9.43 10.84
CA LEU A 70 8.44 9.07 12.23
C LEU A 70 9.07 10.23 13.01
N LYS A 71 9.81 11.10 12.31
CA LYS A 71 10.41 12.31 12.86
C LYS A 71 10.36 13.42 11.83
N LYS A 72 9.90 14.60 12.24
CA LYS A 72 9.94 15.81 11.43
C LYS A 72 11.38 16.15 11.05
N ASP A 73 11.63 16.50 9.79
CA ASP A 73 12.84 17.20 9.37
C ASP A 73 12.59 18.71 9.47
N PRO A 74 13.16 19.43 10.47
CA PRO A 74 12.95 20.86 10.62
C PRO A 74 13.62 21.69 9.53
N THR A 75 14.50 21.08 8.73
CA THR A 75 15.19 21.72 7.60
C THR A 75 14.54 21.37 6.26
N PHE A 76 13.43 20.62 6.28
CA PHE A 76 12.70 20.30 5.06
C PHE A 76 12.01 21.56 4.52
N ASP A 77 12.26 21.83 3.25
CA ASP A 77 11.62 22.84 2.45
C ASP A 77 11.34 22.24 1.08
N ILE A 78 10.08 22.30 0.67
CA ILE A 78 9.61 21.69 -0.58
C ILE A 78 10.04 22.52 -1.79
N GLU A 79 10.21 23.84 -1.63
CA GLU A 79 10.58 24.75 -2.73
C GLU A 79 12.04 24.57 -3.15
N THR A 80 12.89 24.02 -2.27
CA THR A 80 14.33 23.85 -2.53
C THR A 80 14.76 22.41 -2.79
N LYS A 81 13.86 21.42 -2.61
CA LYS A 81 14.17 19.99 -2.73
C LYS A 81 13.42 19.27 -3.87
N ILE A 82 12.61 19.98 -4.65
CA ILE A 82 11.99 19.53 -5.90
C ILE A 82 12.54 20.39 -7.04
#